data_AF-A0A2P8EXG3-F1
#
_entry.id   AF-A0A2P8EXG3-F1
#
_cell.length_a   1.000
_cell.length_b   1.000
_cell.length_c   1.000
_cell.angle_alpha   90.00
_cell.angle_beta   90.00
_cell.angle_gamma   90.00
#
_symmetry.space_group_name_H-M   'P 1'
#
loop_
_entity.id
_entity.type
_entity.pdbx_description
1 polymer ?
#
loop_
_entity_poly.entity_id
_entity_poly.type
_entity_poly.pdbx_seq_one_letter_code
_entity_poly.pdbx_strand_id
1 'polypeptide(L)'
;MARKPKTPDFEQALQQLEGLVEQLEQGDLPIEDALKAFEEGIRLTRDCQGILQQAEQKVQLLTEQDGEIEVTDFPGNGAPSA
;
A
#
# COMPACT_ATOMS: atom_id res chain seq x y z
N MET A 1 8.61 -11.47 -27.47
CA MET A 1 9.61 -10.91 -26.52
C MET A 1 8.87 -10.08 -25.50
N ALA A 2 9.06 -10.38 -24.22
CA ALA A 2 8.23 -9.90 -23.11
C ALA A 2 8.45 -8.41 -22.83
N ARG A 3 7.36 -7.66 -22.77
CA ARG A 3 7.28 -6.39 -22.05
C ARG A 3 6.14 -6.54 -21.07
N LYS A 4 6.44 -6.67 -19.78
CA LYS A 4 5.44 -6.41 -18.74
C LYS A 4 5.93 -5.26 -17.85
N PRO A 5 5.90 -4.01 -18.33
CA PRO A 5 6.08 -2.87 -17.46
C PRO A 5 4.69 -2.44 -16.99
N LYS A 6 4.31 -2.82 -15.77
CA LYS A 6 3.26 -2.13 -15.01
C LYS A 6 3.58 -2.18 -13.52
N THR A 7 4.76 -1.69 -13.16
CA THR A 7 5.12 -1.27 -11.79
C THR A 7 5.03 0.25 -11.53
N PRO A 8 4.67 1.15 -12.49
CA PRO A 8 4.67 2.57 -12.19
C PRO A 8 3.52 2.97 -11.25
N ASP A 9 2.37 2.26 -11.23
CA ASP A 9 1.21 2.66 -10.43
C ASP A 9 1.48 2.70 -8.91
N PHE A 10 2.15 1.69 -8.35
CA PHE A 10 2.41 1.66 -6.90
C PHE A 10 3.51 2.64 -6.48
N GLU A 11 4.67 2.57 -7.12
CA GLU A 11 5.81 3.43 -6.77
C GLU A 11 5.46 4.92 -6.97
N GLN A 12 4.69 5.25 -8.00
CA GLN A 12 4.22 6.63 -8.22
C GLN A 12 3.19 7.06 -7.17
N ALA A 13 2.22 6.21 -6.84
CA ALA A 13 1.23 6.54 -5.81
C ALA A 13 1.88 6.72 -4.43
N LEU A 14 2.86 5.87 -4.11
CA LEU A 14 3.64 5.97 -2.88
C LEU A 14 4.46 7.26 -2.84
N GLN A 15 5.18 7.58 -3.92
CA GLN A 15 5.98 8.81 -4.01
C GLN A 15 5.11 10.08 -3.89
N GLN A 16 3.92 10.08 -4.48
CA GLN A 16 2.96 11.18 -4.33
C GLN A 16 2.45 11.31 -2.90
N LEU A 17 2.18 10.18 -2.23
CA LEU A 17 1.75 10.17 -0.84
C LEU A 17 2.84 10.71 0.10
N GLU A 18 4.09 10.29 -0.09
CA GLU A 18 5.24 10.79 0.67
C GLU A 18 5.38 12.32 0.52
N GLY A 19 5.27 12.83 -0.71
CA GLY A 19 5.32 14.28 -0.96
C GLY A 19 4.18 15.05 -0.30
N LEU A 20 2.96 14.48 -0.24
CA LEU A 20 1.83 15.10 0.46
C LEU A 20 2.04 15.13 1.98
N VAL A 21 2.61 14.05 2.55
CA VAL A 21 2.95 14.01 3.97
C VAL A 21 4.00 15.08 4.29
N GLU A 22 5.07 15.17 3.51
CA GLU A 22 6.09 16.20 3.69
C GLU A 22 5.52 17.62 3.63
N GLN A 23 4.57 17.88 2.72
CA GLN A 23 3.88 19.15 2.63
C GLN A 23 3.04 19.44 3.88
N LEU A 24 2.25 18.47 4.34
CA LEU A 24 1.42 18.62 5.53
C LEU A 24 2.26 18.83 6.80
N GLU A 25 3.41 18.16 6.91
CA GLU A 25 4.33 18.29 8.05
C GLU A 25 5.03 19.64 8.12
N GLN A 26 5.20 20.34 6.99
CA GLN A 26 5.75 21.71 6.96
C GLN A 26 4.83 22.72 7.66
N GLY A 27 3.52 22.47 7.70
CA GLY A 27 2.56 23.28 8.46
C GLY A 27 2.23 24.66 7.90
N ASP A 28 2.81 25.04 6.76
CA ASP A 28 2.61 26.36 6.12
C ASP A 28 1.43 26.38 5.12
N LEU A 29 0.69 25.28 4.99
CA LEU A 29 -0.45 25.20 4.07
C LEU A 29 -1.68 25.93 4.62
N PRO A 30 -2.38 26.74 3.80
CA PRO A 30 -3.73 27.19 4.10
C PRO A 30 -4.65 26.01 4.40
N ILE A 31 -5.60 26.20 5.32
CA ILE A 31 -6.48 25.11 5.78
C ILE A 31 -7.25 24.43 4.64
N GLU A 32 -7.67 25.18 3.63
CA GLU A 32 -8.37 24.63 2.47
C GLU A 32 -7.47 23.69 1.65
N ASP A 33 -6.18 24.03 1.52
CA ASP A 33 -5.23 23.21 0.77
C ASP A 33 -4.73 22.03 1.61
N ALA A 34 -4.62 22.19 2.93
CA ALA A 34 -4.36 21.08 3.85
C ALA A 34 -5.49 20.03 3.79
N LEU A 35 -6.76 20.45 3.71
CA LEU A 35 -7.88 19.54 3.54
C LEU A 35 -7.83 18.79 2.21
N LYS A 36 -7.52 19.46 1.10
CA LYS A 36 -7.35 18.81 -0.21
C LYS A 36 -6.19 17.81 -0.19
N ALA A 37 -5.05 18.20 0.39
CA ALA A 37 -3.88 17.33 0.52
C ALA A 37 -4.20 16.08 1.35
N PHE A 38 -4.99 16.23 2.42
CA PHE A 38 -5.47 15.11 3.23
C PHE A 38 -6.41 14.19 2.44
N GLU A 39 -7.39 14.72 1.73
CA GLU A 39 -8.30 13.93 0.89
C GLU A 39 -7.54 13.12 -0.17
N GLU A 40 -6.56 13.75 -0.81
CA GLU A 40 -5.69 13.09 -1.79
C GLU A 40 -4.81 12.02 -1.15
N GLY A 41 -4.25 12.28 0.04
CA GLY A 41 -3.49 11.29 0.79
C GLY A 41 -4.32 10.03 1.13
N ILE A 42 -5.59 10.21 1.49
CA ILE A 42 -6.53 9.10 1.73
C ILE A 42 -6.77 8.30 0.45
N ARG A 43 -6.93 8.97 -0.69
CA ARG A 43 -7.10 8.32 -2.00
C ARG A 43 -5.89 7.47 -2.37
N LEU A 44 -4.70 8.06 -2.32
CA LEU A 44 -3.44 7.39 -2.64
C LEU A 44 -3.16 6.20 -1.70
N THR A 45 -3.47 6.34 -0.41
CA THR A 45 -3.35 5.24 0.56
C THR A 45 -4.23 4.05 0.15
N ARG A 46 -5.48 4.29 -0.26
CA ARG A 46 -6.40 3.24 -0.72
C ARG A 46 -5.91 2.58 -2.00
N ASP A 47 -5.39 3.38 -2.94
CA ASP A 47 -4.84 2.88 -4.19
C ASP A 47 -3.64 1.95 -3.92
N CYS A 48 -2.69 2.37 -3.08
CA CYS A 48 -1.56 1.55 -2.63
C CYS A 48 -2.03 0.23 -1.99
N GLN A 49 -2.97 0.28 -1.05
CA GLN A 49 -3.53 -0.92 -0.42
C GLN A 49 -4.18 -1.87 -1.42
N GLY A 50 -4.95 -1.34 -2.39
CA GLY A 50 -5.59 -2.13 -3.44
C GLY A 50 -4.56 -2.85 -4.32
N ILE A 51 -3.47 -2.18 -4.68
CA ILE A 51 -2.39 -2.78 -5.47
C ILE A 51 -1.70 -3.89 -4.68
N LEU A 52 -1.40 -3.66 -3.40
CA LEU A 52 -0.78 -4.67 -2.54
C LEU A 52 -1.67 -5.90 -2.36
N GLN A 53 -2.98 -5.72 -2.15
CA GLN A 53 -3.94 -6.83 -2.06
C GLN A 53 -3.99 -7.66 -3.35
N GLN A 54 -3.99 -7.01 -4.51
CA GLN A 54 -3.95 -7.71 -5.80
C GLN A 54 -2.65 -8.50 -5.99
N ALA A 55 -1.52 -7.93 -5.56
CA ALA A 55 -0.23 -8.61 -5.60
C ALA A 55 -0.23 -9.84 -4.69
N GLU A 56 -0.73 -9.71 -3.46
CA GLU A 56 -0.86 -10.80 -2.49
C GLU A 56 -1.73 -11.95 -3.01
N GLN A 57 -2.94 -11.64 -3.51
CA GLN A 57 -3.83 -12.64 -4.11
C GLN A 57 -3.18 -13.40 -5.26
N LYS A 58 -2.41 -12.69 -6.09
CA LYS A 58 -1.70 -13.32 -7.20
C LYS A 58 -0.58 -14.24 -6.72
N VAL A 59 0.13 -13.88 -5.65
CA VAL A 59 1.13 -14.75 -5.03
C VAL A 59 0.46 -15.99 -4.47
N GLN A 60 -0.64 -15.85 -3.71
CA GLN A 60 -1.40 -16.98 -3.17
C GLN A 60 -1.82 -17.96 -4.28
N LEU A 61 -2.45 -17.47 -5.35
CA LEU A 61 -2.89 -18.30 -6.47
C LEU A 61 -1.72 -19.03 -7.17
N LEU A 62 -0.55 -18.41 -7.27
CA LEU A 62 0.64 -19.05 -7.86
C LEU A 62 1.18 -20.16 -6.96
N THR A 63 1.22 -19.93 -5.64
CA THR A 63 1.67 -20.93 -4.67
C THR A 63 0.69 -22.12 -4.61
N GLU A 64 -0.62 -21.88 -4.77
CA GLU A 64 -1.66 -22.92 -4.73
C GLU A 64 -1.57 -23.87 -5.94
N GLN A 65 -1.12 -23.36 -7.09
CA GLN A 65 -0.94 -24.15 -8.31
C GLN A 65 0.30 -25.05 -8.29
N ASP A 66 1.31 -24.74 -7.47
CA ASP A 66 2.57 -25.50 -7.40
C ASP A 66 2.52 -26.68 -6.40
N GLY A 67 1.40 -26.83 -5.69
CA GLY A 67 1.06 -28.08 -5.02
C GLY A 67 1.83 -28.40 -3.73
N GLU A 68 2.01 -27.43 -2.84
CA GLU A 68 2.10 -27.66 -1.38
C GLU A 68 2.02 -26.29 -0.68
N ILE A 69 1.00 -26.05 0.15
CA ILE A 69 1.02 -24.88 1.04
C ILE A 69 0.70 -25.30 2.47
N GLU A 70 1.68 -25.10 3.35
CA GLU A 70 1.45 -24.93 4.79
C GLU A 70 1.50 -23.41 5.07
N VAL A 71 0.34 -22.75 5.06
CA VAL A 71 0.24 -21.37 5.55
C VAL A 71 0.18 -21.45 7.07
N THR A 72 1.31 -21.22 7.72
CA THR A 72 1.31 -20.97 9.17
C THR A 72 1.10 -19.48 9.39
N ASP A 73 0.10 -19.17 10.23
CA ASP A 73 -0.15 -17.83 10.74
C ASP A 73 1.15 -17.27 11.34
N PHE A 74 1.57 -16.09 10.89
CA PHE A 74 2.75 -15.42 11.45
C PHE A 74 2.38 -15.02 12.89
N PRO A 75 3.08 -15.50 13.94
CA PRO A 75 2.73 -15.17 15.32
C PRO A 75 3.24 -13.75 15.64
N GLY A 76 2.55 -12.76 15.07
CA GLY A 76 2.80 -11.34 15.25
C GLY A 76 1.78 -10.70 16.19
N ASN A 77 1.38 -11.37 17.27
CA ASN A 77 0.75 -10.69 18.41
C ASN A 77 0.96 -11.49 19.70
N GLY A 78 2.15 -11.33 20.29
CA GLY A 78 2.42 -11.77 21.64
C GLY A 78 1.83 -10.79 22.66
N ALA A 79 0.95 -11.32 23.52
CA ALA A 79 0.34 -10.77 24.74
C ALA A 79 -1.02 -10.05 24.57
N PRO A 80 -1.96 -10.21 25.54
CA PRO A 80 -1.75 -10.61 26.93
C PRO A 80 -2.52 -11.88 27.33
N SER A 81 -1.90 -12.70 28.17
CA SER A 81 -2.64 -13.67 29.00
C SER A 81 -2.46 -13.23 30.45
N ALA A 82 -3.58 -12.85 31.05
CA ALA A 82 -3.74 -12.61 32.49
C ALA A 82 -3.47 -13.87 33.31
#